data_AF-A0A4U3AGE1-F1
#
_entry.id   AF-A0A4U3AGE1-F1
#
_cell.length_a   1.000
_cell.length_b   1.000
_cell.length_c   1.000
_cell.angle_alpha   90.00
_cell.angle_beta   90.00
_cell.angle_gamma   90.00
#
_symmetry.space_group_name_H-M   'P 1'
#
loop_
_entity.id
_entity.type
_entity.pdbx_description
1 polymer ?
#
loop_
_entity_poly.entity_id
_entity_poly.type
_entity_poly.pdbx_seq_one_letter_code
_entity_poly.pdbx_strand_id
1 'polypeptide(L)'
;AKESPKHRDTREHLIEIVKMIIKEEEMMEELFRKKKLPLKHIEPCVRVSRKTLERHRKYIIAMCIIFANNYTYILDYIRGGKHDE
;
A
#
# COMPACT_ATOMS: atom_id res chain seq x y z
N ALA A 1 -12.79 -5.09 10.98
CA ALA A 1 -11.45 -4.46 11.09
C ALA A 1 -10.37 -5.47 11.53
N LYS A 2 -9.94 -6.39 10.64
CA LYS A 2 -8.99 -7.48 10.98
C LYS A 2 -7.62 -7.36 10.31
N GLU A 3 -7.52 -6.58 9.24
CA GLU A 3 -6.35 -6.54 8.34
C GLU A 3 -5.51 -5.26 8.48
N SER A 4 -6.00 -4.25 9.21
CA SER A 4 -5.25 -3.01 9.44
C SER A 4 -4.18 -3.23 10.51
N PRO A 5 -2.91 -2.90 10.26
CA PRO A 5 -1.86 -2.96 11.28
C PRO A 5 -2.25 -2.10 12.48
N LYS A 6 -2.27 -2.71 13.67
CA LYS A 6 -2.53 -2.02 14.94
C LYS A 6 -1.35 -1.14 15.36
N HIS A 7 -0.14 -1.49 14.93
CA HIS A 7 1.09 -0.77 15.25
C HIS A 7 1.39 0.27 14.17
N ARG A 8 1.73 1.48 14.60
CA ARG A 8 2.07 2.61 13.72
C ARG A 8 3.29 2.30 12.85
N ASP A 9 4.31 1.69 13.43
CA ASP A 9 5.54 1.28 12.72
C ASP A 9 5.24 0.37 11.52
N THR A 10 4.42 -0.67 11.71
CA THR A 10 4.01 -1.55 10.61
C THR A 10 3.21 -0.79 9.55
N ARG A 11 2.38 0.17 9.95
CA ARG A 11 1.64 1.00 9.00
C ARG A 11 2.57 1.87 8.17
N GLU A 12 3.56 2.50 8.79
CA GLU A 12 4.54 3.37 8.13
C GLU A 12 5.35 2.57 7.10
N HIS A 13 5.90 1.42 7.51
CA HIS A 13 6.59 0.51 6.58
C HIS A 13 5.69 0.08 5.40
N LEU A 14 4.42 -0.26 5.64
CA LEU A 14 3.50 -0.63 4.56
C LEU A 14 3.18 0.54 3.63
N ILE A 15 3.08 1.76 4.14
CA ILE A 15 2.85 2.97 3.32
C ILE A 15 4.08 3.28 2.46
N GLU A 16 5.30 3.10 2.97
CA GLU A 16 6.52 3.24 2.16
C GLU A 16 6.54 2.27 0.99
N ILE A 17 6.16 1.01 1.24
CA ILE A 17 6.04 -0.02 0.20
C ILE A 17 5.02 0.38 -0.86
N VAL A 18 3.86 0.89 -0.43
CA VAL A 18 2.82 1.41 -1.35
C VAL A 18 3.38 2.56 -2.20
N LYS A 19 4.08 3.52 -1.59
CA LYS A 19 4.68 4.65 -2.30
C LYS A 19 5.74 4.23 -3.33
N MET A 20 6.45 3.14 -3.06
CA MET A 20 7.39 2.55 -4.01
C MET A 20 6.66 1.89 -5.18
N ILE A 21 5.63 1.08 -4.89
CA ILE A 21 4.81 0.43 -5.92
C ILE A 21 4.15 1.46 -6.83
N ILE A 22 3.63 2.56 -6.30
CA ILE A 22 2.95 3.59 -7.10
C ILE A 22 3.91 4.42 -7.98
N LYS A 23 5.21 4.41 -7.65
CA LYS A 23 6.24 5.10 -8.44
C LYS A 23 6.73 4.23 -9.59
N GLU A 24 6.72 2.92 -9.42
CA GLU A 24 7.15 1.95 -10.43
C GLU A 24 5.96 1.52 -11.29
N GLU A 25 5.89 2.06 -12.52
CA GLU A 25 4.81 1.77 -13.47
C GLU A 25 4.68 0.27 -13.75
N GLU A 26 5.80 -0.45 -13.87
CA GLU A 26 5.79 -1.91 -14.10
C GLU A 26 5.14 -2.69 -12.94
N MET A 27 5.40 -2.27 -11.69
CA MET A 27 4.77 -2.88 -10.51
C MET A 27 3.27 -2.55 -10.44
N MET A 28 2.90 -1.33 -10.82
CA MET A 28 1.50 -0.89 -10.94
C MET A 28 0.75 -1.69 -12.00
N GLU A 29 1.33 -1.84 -13.19
CA GLU A 29 0.76 -2.63 -14.27
C GLU A 29 0.59 -4.09 -13.86
N GLU A 30 1.60 -4.70 -13.24
CA GLU A 30 1.46 -6.06 -12.71
C GLU A 30 0.34 -6.16 -11.67
N LEU A 31 0.23 -5.19 -10.77
CA LEU A 31 -0.80 -5.16 -9.74
C LEU A 31 -2.21 -5.06 -10.34
N PHE A 32 -2.43 -4.15 -11.29
CA PHE A 32 -3.73 -3.95 -11.93
C PHE A 32 -4.09 -5.07 -12.92
N ARG A 33 -3.11 -5.54 -13.69
CA ARG A 33 -3.31 -6.57 -14.72
C ARG A 33 -3.44 -7.97 -14.13
N LYS A 34 -2.61 -8.32 -13.14
CA LYS A 34 -2.63 -9.65 -12.49
C LYS A 34 -3.45 -9.70 -11.21
N LYS A 35 -3.96 -8.55 -10.71
CA LYS A 35 -4.69 -8.42 -9.43
C LYS A 35 -3.92 -9.02 -8.24
N LYS A 36 -2.59 -9.01 -8.32
CA LYS A 36 -1.67 -9.64 -7.37
C LYS A 36 -0.56 -8.68 -7.03
N LEU A 37 -0.15 -8.69 -5.76
CA LEU A 37 0.98 -7.90 -5.30
C LEU A 37 2.27 -8.39 -5.98
N PRO A 38 3.07 -7.52 -6.63
CA PRO A 38 4.30 -7.90 -7.33
C PRO A 38 5.44 -8.19 -6.33
N LEU A 39 5.29 -9.26 -5.56
CA LEU A 39 6.23 -9.63 -4.48
C LEU A 39 7.67 -9.79 -4.98
N LYS A 40 7.86 -10.31 -6.19
CA LYS A 40 9.20 -10.49 -6.79
C LYS A 40 9.95 -9.18 -6.98
N HIS A 41 9.23 -8.11 -7.29
CA HIS A 41 9.79 -6.77 -7.49
C HIS A 41 9.92 -6.03 -6.17
N ILE A 42 9.02 -6.28 -5.21
CA ILE A 42 9.02 -5.63 -3.89
C ILE A 42 10.09 -6.23 -2.97
N GLU A 43 10.22 -7.56 -2.91
CA GLU A 43 11.17 -8.28 -2.03
C GLU A 43 12.60 -7.72 -2.02
N PRO A 44 13.25 -7.44 -3.18
CA PRO A 44 14.60 -6.88 -3.19
C PRO A 44 14.66 -5.41 -2.76
N CYS A 45 13.56 -4.67 -2.86
CA CYS A 45 13.53 -3.23 -2.61
C CYS A 45 13.13 -2.88 -1.16
N VAL A 46 12.69 -3.85 -0.37
CA VAL A 46 12.15 -3.61 0.97
C VAL A 46 12.81 -4.50 2.02
N ARG A 47 12.92 -4.00 3.25
CA ARG A 47 13.47 -4.77 4.38
C ARG A 47 12.47 -5.73 5.03
N VAL A 48 11.21 -5.72 4.59
CA VAL A 48 10.18 -6.58 5.17
C VAL A 48 10.20 -7.98 4.54
N SER A 49 10.08 -9.01 5.37
CA SER A 49 10.03 -10.39 4.87
C SER A 49 8.76 -10.63 4.05
N ARG A 50 8.86 -11.50 3.03
CA ARG A 50 7.73 -11.96 2.21
C ARG A 50 6.48 -12.36 3.02
N LYS A 51 6.68 -13.04 4.15
CA LYS A 51 5.59 -13.46 5.06
C LYS A 51 4.78 -12.27 5.59
N THR A 52 5.41 -11.13 5.83
CA THR A 52 4.76 -9.89 6.30
C THR A 52 3.99 -9.22 5.15
N LEU A 53 4.58 -9.16 3.96
CA LEU A 53 3.91 -8.66 2.76
C LEU A 53 2.64 -9.47 2.45
N GLU A 54 2.73 -10.80 2.50
CA GLU A 54 1.58 -11.68 2.26
C GLU A 54 0.48 -11.52 3.30
N ARG A 55 0.86 -11.36 4.58
CA ARG A 55 -0.07 -11.09 5.68
C ARG A 55 -0.84 -9.79 5.47
N HIS A 56 -0.20 -8.75 4.98
CA HIS A 56 -0.80 -7.42 4.76
C HIS A 56 -1.16 -7.14 3.29
N ARG A 57 -1.14 -8.15 2.41
CA ARG A 57 -1.30 -7.96 0.96
C ARG A 57 -2.56 -7.17 0.58
N LYS A 58 -3.70 -7.44 1.25
CA LYS A 58 -4.96 -6.74 0.96
C LYS A 58 -4.88 -5.27 1.34
N TYR A 59 -4.20 -4.95 2.44
CA TYR A 59 -3.99 -3.57 2.88
C TYR A 59 -3.09 -2.82 1.88
N ILE A 60 -1.99 -3.43 1.44
CA ILE A 60 -1.08 -2.84 0.46
C ILE A 60 -1.81 -2.57 -0.86
N ILE A 61 -2.52 -3.56 -1.40
CA ILE A 61 -3.27 -3.42 -2.65
C ILE A 61 -4.34 -2.32 -2.54
N ALA A 62 -5.10 -2.30 -1.45
CA ALA A 62 -6.11 -1.26 -1.22
C ALA A 62 -5.47 0.13 -1.19
N MET A 63 -4.35 0.29 -0.49
CA MET A 63 -3.61 1.55 -0.44
C MET A 63 -3.06 1.93 -1.82
N CYS A 64 -2.47 1.01 -2.58
CA CYS A 64 -2.02 1.28 -3.95
C CYS A 64 -3.16 1.80 -4.84
N ILE A 65 -4.35 1.20 -4.76
CA ILE A 65 -5.52 1.67 -5.53
C ILE A 65 -5.94 3.08 -5.10
N ILE A 66 -5.97 3.34 -3.79
CA ILE A 66 -6.33 4.64 -3.23
C ILE A 66 -5.36 5.74 -3.70
N PHE A 67 -4.05 5.46 -3.64
CA PHE A 67 -3.02 6.40 -4.06
C PHE A 67 -2.96 6.57 -5.60
N ALA A 68 -3.09 5.48 -6.38
CA ALA A 68 -3.03 5.53 -7.84
C ALA A 68 -4.18 6.33 -8.48
N ASN A 69 -5.39 6.17 -7.95
CA ASN A 69 -6.57 6.88 -8.44
C ASN A 69 -6.72 8.27 -7.82
N ASN A 70 -5.72 8.71 -7.06
CA ASN A 70 -5.70 10.01 -6.40
C ASN A 70 -6.99 10.28 -5.59
N TYR A 71 -7.50 9.26 -4.88
CA TYR A 71 -8.69 9.39 -4.03
C TYR A 71 -8.35 10.14 -2.74
N THR A 72 -7.99 11.41 -2.88
CA THR A 72 -7.56 12.30 -1.80
C THR A 72 -8.59 12.40 -0.69
N TYR A 73 -9.89 12.36 -1.04
CA TYR A 73 -11.01 12.35 -0.09
C TYR A 73 -11.06 11.08 0.78
N ILE A 74 -10.72 9.91 0.22
CA ILE A 74 -10.68 8.66 0.99
C ILE A 74 -9.44 8.66 1.91
N LEU A 75 -8.31 9.17 1.42
CA LEU A 75 -7.10 9.36 2.22
C LEU A 75 -7.34 10.29 3.41
N ASP A 76 -8.05 11.39 3.19
CA ASP A 76 -8.40 12.35 4.23
C ASP A 76 -9.35 11.75 5.27
N TYR A 77 -10.37 11.01 4.81
CA TYR A 77 -11.28 10.27 5.69
C TYR A 77 -10.55 9.23 6.56
N ILE A 78 -9.57 8.51 5.99
CA ILE A 78 -8.74 7.54 6.71
C ILE A 78 -7.77 8.23 7.68
N ARG A 79 -7.30 9.44 7.37
CA ARG A 79 -6.43 10.26 8.21
C ARG A 79 -7.18 10.99 9.33
N GLY A 80 -8.52 10.99 9.30
CA GLY A 80 -9.35 11.57 10.34
C GLY A 80 -9.81 13.00 10.05
N GLY A 81 -10.02 13.36 8.79
CA GLY A 81 -10.69 14.60 8.39
C GLY A 81 -9.93 15.85 8.84
N LYS A 82 -8.92 16.27 8.08
CA LYS A 82 -8.38 17.62 8.21
C LYS A 82 -8.61 18.37 6.91
N HIS A 83 -9.87 18.72 6.71
CA HIS A 83 -10.22 19.85 5.87
C HIS A 83 -9.98 21.11 6.72
N ASP A 84 -8.80 21.72 6.55
CA ASP A 84 -8.60 23.13 6.89
C ASP A 84 -8.69 23.85 5.54
N GLU A 85 -9.72 24.68 5.38
CA GLU A 85 -9.96 25.57 4.24
C GLU A 85 -8.82 26.59 4.06
#